data_AF-A0A1C6UTQ9-F1
#
_entry.id   AF-A0A1C6UTQ9-F1
#
_cell.length_a   1.000
_cell.length_b   1.000
_cell.length_c   1.000
_cell.angle_alpha   90.00
_cell.angle_beta   90.00
_cell.angle_gamma   90.00
#
_symmetry.space_group_name_H-M   'P 1'
#
loop_
_entity.id
_entity.type
_entity.pdbx_description
1 polymer ?
#
loop_
_entity_poly.entity_id
_entity_poly.type
_entity_poly.pdbx_seq_one_letter_code
_entity_poly.pdbx_strand_id
1 'polypeptide(L)'
;MRRRAASARGVLGRHPWALTLIESRRNPGPALLRHHDAVLGCLRRDGFPVALAAHAFSVVDAYVYGFVLTEQNLPFDASTGAADFVAEVAPPSAEYPYLVELVRELTASGDYSFAAEFDYGLDVILDELERRRGHRTG
;
A
#
# COMPACT_ATOMS: atom_id res chain seq x y z
N MET A 1 -8.04 -10.20 2.69
CA MET A 1 -7.43 -8.87 2.95
C MET A 1 -7.43 -7.93 1.74
N ARG A 2 -7.21 -8.42 0.51
CA ARG A 2 -7.25 -7.64 -0.75
C ARG A 2 -8.39 -6.60 -0.83
N ARG A 3 -9.65 -7.06 -0.78
CA ARG A 3 -10.84 -6.19 -0.78
C ARG A 3 -10.84 -5.09 0.28
N ARG A 4 -10.34 -5.39 1.49
CA ARG A 4 -10.27 -4.41 2.59
C ARG A 4 -9.25 -3.32 2.26
N ALA A 5 -8.05 -3.70 1.83
CA ALA A 5 -6.99 -2.78 1.46
C ALA A 5 -7.44 -1.86 0.30
N ALA A 6 -8.04 -2.43 -0.75
CA ALA A 6 -8.59 -1.65 -1.86
C ALA A 6 -9.70 -0.68 -1.41
N SER A 7 -10.62 -1.12 -0.54
CA SER A 7 -11.64 -0.25 0.04
C SER A 7 -11.04 0.88 0.88
N ALA A 8 -10.01 0.59 1.67
CA ALA A 8 -9.33 1.60 2.49
C ALA A 8 -8.60 2.63 1.62
N ARG A 9 -7.83 2.19 0.61
CA ARG A 9 -7.21 3.08 -0.38
C ARG A 9 -8.24 3.97 -1.06
N GLY A 10 -9.36 3.41 -1.52
CA GLY A 10 -10.41 4.18 -2.18
C GLY A 10 -11.09 5.22 -1.30
N VAL A 11 -11.29 4.94 0.00
CA VAL A 11 -11.85 5.91 0.96
C VAL A 11 -10.83 6.99 1.31
N LEU A 12 -9.58 6.62 1.60
CA LEU A 12 -8.52 7.57 1.98
C LEU A 12 -8.10 8.45 0.79
N GLY A 13 -8.07 7.90 -0.41
CA GLY A 13 -7.82 8.65 -1.65
C GLY A 13 -8.84 9.78 -1.87
N ARG A 14 -10.12 9.54 -1.55
CA ARG A 14 -11.19 10.55 -1.63
C ARG A 14 -11.18 11.57 -0.48
N HIS A 15 -10.45 11.29 0.59
CA HIS A 15 -10.43 12.10 1.81
C HIS A 15 -9.00 12.29 2.31
N PRO A 16 -8.17 13.13 1.67
CA PRO A 16 -6.76 13.30 2.03
C PRO A 16 -6.52 13.69 3.50
N TRP A 17 -7.42 14.49 4.07
CA TRP A 17 -7.41 14.88 5.49
C TRP A 17 -7.57 13.69 6.45
N ALA A 18 -8.09 12.55 5.99
CA ALA A 18 -8.35 11.37 6.81
C ALA A 18 -7.06 10.66 7.23
N LEU A 19 -5.98 10.73 6.43
CA LEU A 19 -4.68 10.18 6.81
C LEU A 19 -4.12 10.89 8.04
N THR A 20 -4.11 12.22 8.02
CA THR A 20 -3.68 13.05 9.17
C THR A 20 -4.57 12.82 10.40
N LEU A 21 -5.86 12.55 10.20
CA LEU A 21 -6.79 12.24 11.27
C LEU A 21 -6.58 10.82 11.86
N ILE A 22 -6.08 9.85 11.08
CA ILE A 22 -5.73 8.51 11.58
C ILE A 22 -4.47 8.59 12.43
N GLU A 23 -3.43 9.28 11.97
CA GLU A 23 -2.14 9.44 12.64
C GLU A 23 -2.22 10.24 13.96
N SER A 24 -3.16 11.18 14.06
CA SER A 24 -3.29 12.08 15.22
C SER A 24 -4.10 11.50 16.40
N ARG A 25 -4.74 10.33 16.26
CA ARG A 25 -5.67 9.82 17.28
C ARG A 25 -4.94 9.15 18.44
N ARG A 26 -4.85 9.87 19.55
CA ARG A 26 -4.47 9.30 20.87
C ARG A 26 -5.58 8.48 21.54
N ASN A 27 -6.84 8.64 21.12
CA ASN A 27 -7.98 7.91 21.68
C ASN A 27 -8.92 7.38 20.56
N PRO A 28 -8.90 6.07 20.27
CA PRO A 28 -9.79 5.49 19.27
C PRO A 28 -11.23 5.44 19.78
N GLY A 29 -12.17 6.03 19.04
CA GLY A 29 -13.60 5.94 19.36
C GLY A 29 -14.18 4.53 19.11
N PRO A 30 -15.40 4.23 19.62
CA PRO A 30 -15.99 2.88 19.53
C PRO A 30 -16.13 2.30 18.12
N ALA A 31 -16.34 3.15 17.10
CA ALA A 31 -16.42 2.72 15.71
C ALA A 31 -15.09 2.17 15.19
N LEU A 32 -13.96 2.79 15.59
CA LEU A 32 -12.62 2.36 15.20
C LEU A 32 -12.24 1.06 15.92
N LEU A 33 -12.59 0.93 17.20
CA LEU A 33 -12.40 -0.32 17.95
C LEU A 33 -13.16 -1.49 17.32
N ARG A 34 -14.45 -1.30 16.96
CA ARG A 34 -15.23 -2.31 16.23
C ARG A 34 -14.61 -2.64 14.88
N HIS A 35 -14.09 -1.64 14.17
CA HIS A 35 -13.39 -1.86 12.92
C HIS A 35 -12.16 -2.76 13.13
N HIS A 36 -11.27 -2.42 14.07
CA HIS A 36 -10.07 -3.21 14.41
C HIS A 36 -10.42 -4.64 14.83
N ASP A 37 -11.41 -4.80 15.71
CA ASP A 37 -11.88 -6.11 16.16
C ASP A 37 -12.39 -6.97 14.99
N ALA A 38 -13.15 -6.38 14.05
CA ALA A 38 -13.60 -7.09 12.86
C ALA A 38 -12.43 -7.55 11.96
N VAL A 39 -11.37 -6.74 11.81
CA VAL A 39 -10.18 -7.12 11.01
C VAL A 39 -9.45 -8.29 11.64
N LEU A 40 -9.16 -8.16 12.93
CA LEU A 40 -8.48 -9.20 13.69
C LEU A 40 -9.32 -10.47 13.69
N GLY A 41 -10.64 -10.34 13.84
CA GLY A 41 -11.59 -11.44 13.73
C GLY A 41 -11.51 -12.17 12.38
N CYS A 42 -11.41 -11.45 11.26
CA CYS A 42 -11.22 -12.07 9.94
C CYS A 42 -9.92 -12.87 9.87
N LEU A 43 -8.78 -12.26 10.27
CA LEU A 43 -7.48 -12.93 10.25
C LEU A 43 -7.47 -14.17 11.15
N ARG A 44 -8.05 -14.07 12.36
CA ARG A 44 -8.13 -15.17 13.32
C ARG A 44 -8.99 -16.32 12.82
N ARG A 45 -10.12 -16.03 12.16
CA ARG A 45 -10.97 -17.06 11.53
C ARG A 45 -10.30 -17.74 10.33
N ASP A 46 -9.42 -17.03 9.62
CA ASP A 46 -8.58 -17.60 8.55
C ASP A 46 -7.34 -18.34 9.07
N GLY A 47 -7.26 -18.63 10.38
CA GLY A 47 -6.22 -19.48 10.97
C GLY A 47 -4.90 -18.78 11.29
N PHE A 48 -4.83 -17.45 11.18
CA PHE A 48 -3.64 -16.70 11.62
C PHE A 48 -3.48 -16.78 13.14
N PRO A 49 -2.33 -17.20 13.69
CA PRO A 49 -2.01 -17.04 15.11
C PRO A 49 -2.13 -15.59 15.57
N VAL A 50 -2.44 -15.33 16.85
CA VAL A 50 -2.66 -13.96 17.37
C VAL A 50 -1.51 -13.01 17.01
N ALA A 51 -0.26 -13.44 17.23
CA ALA A 51 0.92 -12.65 16.87
C ALA A 51 0.98 -12.34 15.36
N LEU A 52 0.72 -13.33 14.51
CA LEU A 52 0.74 -13.12 13.05
C LEU A 52 -0.43 -12.25 12.59
N ALA A 53 -1.60 -12.36 13.23
CA ALA A 53 -2.75 -11.49 12.95
C ALA A 53 -2.44 -10.03 13.30
N ALA A 54 -1.73 -9.77 14.42
CA ALA A 54 -1.27 -8.44 14.77
C ALA A 54 -0.27 -7.90 13.75
N HIS A 55 0.72 -8.69 13.33
CA HIS A 55 1.67 -8.30 12.28
C HIS A 55 0.96 -8.01 10.94
N ALA A 56 0.04 -8.89 10.53
CA ALA A 56 -0.75 -8.73 9.31
C ALA A 56 -1.59 -7.46 9.33
N PHE A 57 -2.24 -7.17 10.45
CA PHE A 57 -3.00 -5.94 10.65
C PHE A 57 -2.10 -4.71 10.48
N SER A 58 -0.98 -4.65 11.21
CA SER A 58 -0.07 -3.50 11.18
C SER A 58 0.59 -3.29 9.81
N VAL A 59 1.10 -4.34 9.17
CA VAL A 59 1.84 -4.20 7.90
C VAL A 59 0.93 -3.79 6.75
N VAL A 60 -0.30 -4.33 6.70
CA VAL A 60 -1.26 -3.98 5.63
C VAL A 60 -1.75 -2.55 5.80
N ASP A 61 -2.10 -2.13 7.02
CA ASP A 61 -2.55 -0.76 7.25
C ASP A 61 -1.41 0.25 6.95
N ALA A 62 -0.17 -0.03 7.38
CA ALA A 62 0.99 0.80 7.07
C ALA A 62 1.25 0.90 5.55
N TYR A 63 1.16 -0.21 4.82
CA TYR A 63 1.29 -0.22 3.36
C TYR A 63 0.22 0.63 2.69
N VAL A 64 -1.05 0.48 3.09
CA VAL A 64 -2.15 1.27 2.53
C VAL A 64 -1.95 2.75 2.79
N TYR A 65 -1.60 3.14 4.01
CA TYR A 65 -1.44 4.55 4.37
C TYR A 65 -0.25 5.18 3.66
N GLY A 66 0.90 4.50 3.62
CA GLY A 66 2.08 4.96 2.90
C GLY A 66 1.81 5.11 1.41
N PHE A 67 1.13 4.12 0.80
CA PHE A 67 0.81 4.17 -0.62
C PHE A 67 -0.12 5.32 -0.97
N VAL A 68 -1.22 5.50 -0.22
CA VAL A 68 -2.17 6.61 -0.45
C VAL A 68 -1.46 7.96 -0.28
N LEU A 69 -0.59 8.08 0.73
CA LEU A 69 0.17 9.31 0.94
C LEU A 69 1.08 9.60 -0.27
N THR A 70 1.81 8.61 -0.79
CA THR A 70 2.65 8.79 -1.97
C THR A 70 1.80 9.15 -3.19
N GLU A 71 0.73 8.38 -3.46
CA GLU A 71 -0.19 8.58 -4.58
C GLU A 71 -0.77 9.99 -4.62
N GLN A 72 -1.14 10.56 -3.47
CA GLN A 72 -1.68 11.91 -3.35
C GLN A 72 -0.66 13.03 -3.59
N ASN A 73 0.62 12.73 -3.42
CA ASN A 73 1.70 13.70 -3.58
C ASN A 73 2.44 13.54 -4.91
N LEU A 74 1.96 12.67 -5.80
CA LEU A 74 2.53 12.54 -7.13
C LEU A 74 2.31 13.83 -7.94
N PRO A 75 3.31 14.28 -8.71
CA PRO A 75 3.18 15.43 -9.61
C PRO A 75 2.45 15.10 -10.92
N PHE A 76 1.91 13.89 -11.06
CA PHE A 76 1.17 13.38 -12.21
C PHE A 76 0.02 12.49 -11.75
N ASP A 77 -0.89 12.16 -12.66
CA ASP A 77 -2.03 11.28 -12.36
C ASP A 77 -1.58 9.81 -12.30
N ALA A 78 -1.78 9.18 -11.14
CA ALA A 78 -1.32 7.82 -10.85
C ALA A 78 -1.92 6.75 -11.79
N SER A 79 -3.08 7.02 -12.40
CA SER A 79 -3.82 6.08 -13.25
C SER A 79 -3.45 6.19 -14.72
N THR A 80 -3.11 7.40 -15.18
CA THR A 80 -2.78 7.68 -16.59
C THR A 80 -1.28 7.73 -16.87
N GLY A 81 -0.44 7.73 -15.82
CA GLY A 81 0.98 7.41 -15.91
C GLY A 81 1.92 8.58 -15.73
N ALA A 82 3.22 8.26 -15.64
CA ALA A 82 4.30 9.19 -15.31
C ALA A 82 5.12 9.64 -16.51
N ALA A 83 4.82 9.16 -17.73
CA ALA A 83 5.71 9.25 -18.89
C ALA A 83 6.14 10.71 -19.20
N ASP A 84 5.19 11.63 -19.19
CA ASP A 84 5.45 13.05 -19.46
C ASP A 84 6.29 13.70 -18.36
N PHE A 85 5.99 13.41 -17.09
CA PHE A 85 6.74 13.93 -15.94
C PHE A 85 8.18 13.39 -15.90
N VAL A 86 8.34 12.10 -16.20
CA VAL A 86 9.63 11.43 -16.21
C VAL A 86 10.54 11.95 -17.32
N ALA A 87 9.98 12.30 -18.48
CA ALA A 87 10.71 12.95 -19.56
C ALA A 87 11.20 14.37 -19.18
N GLU A 88 10.43 15.10 -18.37
CA GLU A 88 10.74 16.46 -17.93
C GLU A 88 11.83 16.51 -16.83
N VAL A 89 11.86 15.52 -15.94
CA VAL A 89 12.72 15.52 -14.73
C VAL A 89 13.92 14.57 -14.84
N ALA A 90 14.21 14.04 -16.04
CA ALA A 90 15.25 13.04 -16.25
C ALA A 90 16.61 13.47 -15.64
N PRO A 91 17.11 12.77 -14.60
CA PRO A 91 18.31 13.17 -13.88
C PRO A 91 19.58 12.88 -14.71
N PRO A 92 20.72 13.52 -14.39
CA PRO A 92 21.99 13.21 -15.04
C PRO A 92 22.37 11.73 -14.87
N SER A 93 22.48 10.99 -15.98
CA SER A 93 22.71 9.53 -15.97
C SER A 93 23.99 9.10 -15.25
N ALA A 94 25.02 9.94 -15.22
CA ALA A 94 26.28 9.65 -14.54
C ALA A 94 26.15 9.68 -13.00
N GLU A 95 25.17 10.40 -12.46
CA GLU A 95 24.97 10.58 -11.02
C GLU A 95 23.88 9.63 -10.48
N TYR A 96 22.88 9.30 -11.30
CA TYR A 96 21.72 8.49 -10.89
C TYR A 96 21.43 7.33 -11.86
N PRO A 97 22.38 6.39 -12.05
CA PRO A 97 22.26 5.34 -13.08
C PRO A 97 21.03 4.45 -12.89
N TYR A 98 20.71 4.05 -11.66
CA TYR A 98 19.56 3.17 -11.37
C TYR A 98 18.21 3.87 -11.55
N LEU A 99 18.15 5.18 -11.30
CA LEU A 99 16.93 5.95 -11.53
C LEU A 99 16.66 6.08 -13.03
N VAL A 100 17.72 6.30 -13.82
CA VAL A 100 17.61 6.31 -15.28
C VAL A 100 17.23 4.94 -15.84
N GLU A 101 17.79 3.85 -15.30
CA GLU A 101 17.40 2.48 -15.67
C GLU A 101 15.92 2.22 -15.41
N LEU A 102 15.45 2.53 -14.19
CA LEU A 102 14.04 2.38 -13.82
C LEU A 102 13.12 3.22 -14.71
N VAL A 103 13.43 4.49 -14.89
CA VAL A 103 12.69 5.42 -15.76
C VAL A 103 12.55 4.86 -17.18
N ARG A 104 13.65 4.35 -17.74
CA ARG A 104 13.65 3.78 -19.09
C ARG A 104 12.75 2.56 -19.16
N GLU A 105 12.83 1.66 -18.18
CA GLU A 105 12.01 0.45 -18.16
C GLU A 105 10.52 0.78 -18.02
N LEU A 106 10.16 1.68 -17.10
CA LEU A 106 8.77 2.06 -16.84
C LEU A 106 8.15 2.84 -18.00
N THR A 107 8.93 3.61 -18.76
CA THR A 107 8.42 4.36 -19.92
C THR A 107 8.46 3.57 -21.23
N ALA A 108 9.19 2.44 -21.29
CA ALA A 108 9.37 1.67 -22.52
C ALA A 108 8.05 1.12 -23.10
N SER A 109 7.11 0.69 -22.25
CA SER A 109 5.80 0.18 -22.67
C SER A 109 4.77 1.29 -22.89
N GLY A 110 4.95 2.45 -22.25
CA GLY A 110 3.94 3.52 -22.20
C GLY A 110 2.72 3.22 -21.31
N ASP A 111 2.62 2.00 -20.77
CA ASP A 111 1.45 1.52 -20.02
C ASP A 111 1.64 1.56 -18.49
N TYR A 112 2.72 2.18 -18.02
CA TYR A 112 3.00 2.25 -16.59
C TYR A 112 1.97 3.10 -15.85
N SER A 113 1.32 2.49 -14.86
CA SER A 113 0.43 3.15 -13.91
C SER A 113 0.97 2.92 -12.50
N PHE A 114 1.31 4.01 -11.80
CA PHE A 114 1.67 3.93 -10.39
C PHE A 114 0.54 3.27 -9.57
N ALA A 115 -0.72 3.52 -9.94
CA ALA A 115 -1.87 2.93 -9.25
C ALA A 115 -1.88 1.39 -9.26
N ALA A 116 -1.26 0.75 -10.25
CA ALA A 116 -1.14 -0.71 -10.36
C ALA A 116 -0.12 -1.30 -9.36
N GLU A 117 0.88 -0.52 -8.95
CA GLU A 117 1.90 -0.93 -7.95
C GLU A 117 1.29 -1.25 -6.59
N PHE A 118 0.08 -0.73 -6.31
CA PHE A 118 -0.65 -1.02 -5.09
C PHE A 118 -1.01 -2.51 -4.97
N ASP A 119 -1.54 -3.09 -6.06
CA ASP A 119 -1.98 -4.48 -6.03
C ASP A 119 -0.76 -5.40 -6.00
N TYR A 120 0.29 -5.06 -6.77
CA TYR A 120 1.55 -5.82 -6.76
C TYR A 120 2.21 -5.84 -5.36
N GLY A 121 2.38 -4.68 -4.72
CA GLY A 121 3.01 -4.60 -3.40
C GLY A 121 2.13 -5.19 -2.28
N LEU A 122 0.81 -5.16 -2.43
CA LEU A 122 -0.09 -5.87 -1.53
C LEU A 122 0.06 -7.39 -1.66
N ASP A 123 0.26 -7.89 -2.87
CA ASP A 123 0.37 -9.32 -3.17
C ASP A 123 1.63 -9.93 -2.57
N VAL A 124 2.80 -9.39 -2.93
CA VAL A 124 3.75 -8.86 -1.94
C VAL A 124 3.67 -9.42 -0.51
N ILE A 125 3.01 -8.60 0.29
CA ILE A 125 2.79 -8.76 1.72
C ILE A 125 1.90 -9.96 2.02
N LEU A 126 0.82 -10.16 1.26
CA LEU A 126 -0.17 -11.19 1.53
C LEU A 126 0.38 -12.60 1.30
N ASP A 127 1.18 -12.80 0.26
CA ASP A 127 1.81 -14.08 -0.06
C ASP A 127 2.79 -14.49 1.05
N GLU A 128 3.60 -13.56 1.56
CA GLU A 128 4.50 -13.83 2.68
C GLU A 128 3.74 -14.11 3.99
N LEU A 129 2.65 -13.40 4.24
CA LEU A 129 1.78 -13.66 5.39
C LEU A 129 1.13 -15.05 5.31
N GLU A 130 0.70 -15.47 4.13
CA GLU A 130 0.17 -16.80 3.88
C GLU A 130 1.25 -17.88 4.08
N ARG A 131 2.45 -17.66 3.55
CA ARG A 131 3.58 -18.56 3.76
C ARG A 131 3.87 -18.73 5.25
N ARG A 132 3.95 -17.64 6.02
CA ARG A 132 4.17 -17.68 7.48
C ARG A 132 3.04 -18.36 8.25
N ARG A 133 1.80 -18.26 7.77
CA ARG A 133 0.65 -18.99 8.33
C ARG A 133 0.86 -20.50 8.15
N GLY A 134 1.31 -20.95 6.98
CA GLY A 134 1.55 -22.37 6.69
C GLY A 134 2.80 -22.97 7.37
N HIS A 135 3.80 -22.18 7.71
CA HIS A 135 5.07 -22.67 8.28
C HIS A 135 5.02 -22.96 9.80
N ARG A 136 3.89 -22.72 10.49
CA ARG A 136 3.75 -22.96 11.94
C ARG A 136 3.05 -24.27 12.29
N THR A 137 3.17 -25.28 11.44
CA THR A 137 2.76 -26.67 11.71
C THR A 137 3.98 -27.56 11.97
N GLY A 138 4.75 -27.23 13.00
CA GLY A 138 5.90 -28.00 13.50
C GLY A 138 6.08 -27.77 14.98
#